data_AF-A0A455B569-F1
#
_entry.id   AF-A0A455B569-F1
#
_cell.length_a   1.000
_cell.length_b   1.000
_cell.length_c   1.000
_cell.angle_alpha   90.00
_cell.angle_beta   90.00
_cell.angle_gamma   90.00
#
_symmetry.space_group_name_H-M   'P 1'
#
loop_
_entity.id
_entity.type
_entity.pdbx_description
1 polymer ?
#
loop_
_entity_poly.entity_id
_entity_poly.type
_entity_poly.pdbx_seq_one_letter_code
_entity_poly.pdbx_strand_id
1 'polypeptide(L)'
;DVPKGAETFRVSGSSGVEVFMVYNTAQVTEPTGEAHWPLDAGVDVIISVDAASKALNDLKVKVSYFGQQKGGALGHSVLYLTGADISLDVDTGRTGKVKRSHGDKKTWRWGPEGCGAVLLVNCDRDSLRSREIDLVSTQLTSLDDLQDMAPMVLSCDGPDELFDNHKLVLNVPHSDSRRVGVFCARGGNSLSDYKQVVGPQHLYYEVERHPGERKISFYVEGLTFPDADFLGLVSLSVSLVDANTLPEVPQFTDTVTFRMAPWIMTPNTQCPLELYVCSVVDSHGSNEKFLKDVSDLVWKANCKLIVCPRIENRGDRWIQDEMEFGYIEAPHKSFPVVFDSPRNRGLKYFPYKRILGPDFGYVTREIQFADVSGLDSFGNLEVSPPVTVEGKEYPLGRILIGSSFPKSGGRRMAKVVLDFLKAQQVQAPVELFTDWLFVGHVDEFLSFVPTSDQKGFRLLLASPRACLKLFQEKKEEGYGEAAQFDGLKHQVKRSINEMLEDRRLRNDNLYAQRCIDWNREVLKQELGLTERDIVDIPQLFFLNDSYAEPFFPDM
;
A
#
# COMPACT_ATOMS: atom_id res chain seq x y z
N ASP A 1 11.11 53.47 -0.92
CA ASP A 1 11.52 54.88 -0.86
C ASP A 1 13.01 55.04 -0.68
N VAL A 2 13.63 55.77 -1.60
CA VAL A 2 15.06 56.12 -1.57
C VAL A 2 15.16 57.64 -1.43
N PRO A 3 15.91 58.18 -0.44
CA PRO A 3 16.08 59.61 -0.28
C PRO A 3 16.68 60.27 -1.54
N LYS A 4 16.17 61.46 -1.90
CA LYS A 4 16.65 62.20 -3.07
C LYS A 4 18.16 62.48 -2.96
N GLY A 5 18.92 62.08 -3.97
CA GLY A 5 20.38 62.26 -4.02
C GLY A 5 21.20 61.16 -3.34
N ALA A 6 20.57 60.06 -2.92
CA ALA A 6 21.30 58.87 -2.49
C ALA A 6 21.85 58.09 -3.71
N GLU A 7 23.10 57.65 -3.61
CA GLU A 7 23.80 56.84 -4.62
C GLU A 7 24.19 55.46 -4.07
N THR A 8 24.35 55.33 -2.76
CA THR A 8 24.77 54.08 -2.11
C THR A 8 23.98 53.82 -0.82
N PHE A 9 24.03 52.59 -0.33
CA PHE A 9 23.37 52.18 0.89
C PHE A 9 24.21 51.21 1.73
N ARG A 10 23.88 51.13 3.03
CA ARG A 10 24.41 50.14 3.96
C ARG A 10 23.25 49.54 4.75
N VAL A 11 23.28 48.23 4.95
CA VAL A 11 22.27 47.51 5.73
C VAL A 11 22.91 46.99 7.02
N SER A 12 22.22 47.12 8.15
CA SER A 12 22.60 46.47 9.39
C SER A 12 21.39 45.87 10.10
N GLY A 13 21.52 44.64 10.59
CA GLY A 13 20.52 43.95 11.40
C GLY A 13 20.76 44.11 12.90
N SER A 14 19.71 43.90 13.71
CA SER A 14 19.82 43.65 15.14
C SER A 14 20.40 42.26 15.43
N SER A 15 20.69 41.94 16.69
CA SER A 15 21.07 40.58 17.10
C SER A 15 19.96 39.58 16.71
N GLY A 16 20.34 38.42 16.16
CA GLY A 16 19.42 37.38 15.66
C GLY A 16 18.97 37.58 14.19
N VAL A 17 19.40 38.67 13.54
CA VAL A 17 19.14 38.92 12.12
C VAL A 17 20.42 38.78 11.31
N GLU A 18 20.41 37.87 10.35
CA GLU A 18 21.45 37.72 9.35
C GLU A 18 21.04 38.44 8.06
N VAL A 19 22.01 39.16 7.46
CA VAL A 19 21.79 39.93 6.23
C VAL A 19 22.74 39.41 5.16
N PHE A 20 22.17 38.97 4.05
CA PHE A 20 22.88 38.48 2.88
C PHE A 20 22.67 39.42 1.70
N MET A 21 23.72 39.67 0.95
CA MET A 21 23.69 40.48 -0.26
C MET A 21 23.80 39.55 -1.46
N VAL A 22 22.81 39.59 -2.36
CA VAL A 22 22.81 38.82 -3.60
C VAL A 22 22.95 39.79 -4.76
N TYR A 23 23.98 39.61 -5.58
CA TYR A 23 24.33 40.53 -6.65
C TYR A 23 25.08 39.80 -7.76
N ASN A 24 25.05 40.38 -8.96
CA ASN A 24 25.82 39.88 -10.08
C ASN A 24 27.26 40.41 -10.01
N THR A 25 28.22 39.53 -9.72
CA THR A 25 29.65 39.86 -9.60
C THR A 25 30.26 40.39 -10.90
N ALA A 26 29.63 40.17 -12.06
CA ALA A 26 30.06 40.73 -13.34
C ALA A 26 29.65 42.22 -13.51
N GLN A 27 28.71 42.70 -12.70
CA GLN A 27 28.15 44.06 -12.80
C GLN A 27 28.44 44.91 -11.56
N VAL A 28 28.64 44.27 -10.40
CA VAL A 28 28.85 44.95 -9.11
C VAL A 28 30.01 44.31 -8.36
N THR A 29 30.97 45.14 -7.97
CA THR A 29 32.07 44.73 -7.10
C THR A 29 31.64 44.83 -5.64
N GLU A 30 31.90 43.78 -4.86
CA GLU A 30 31.63 43.77 -3.42
C GLU A 30 32.38 44.92 -2.70
N PRO A 31 31.67 45.76 -1.93
CA PRO A 31 32.31 46.82 -1.17
C PRO A 31 33.22 46.25 -0.07
N THR A 32 34.45 46.76 0.04
CA THR A 32 35.39 46.36 1.10
C THR A 32 35.53 47.46 2.16
N GLY A 33 35.68 47.06 3.43
CA GLY A 33 35.87 47.98 4.56
C GLY A 33 34.64 48.85 4.84
N GLU A 34 34.79 50.17 4.78
CA GLU A 34 33.70 51.14 5.01
C GLU A 34 32.88 51.46 3.74
N ALA A 35 33.22 50.86 2.59
CA ALA A 35 32.50 51.11 1.34
C ALA A 35 31.03 50.67 1.41
N HIS A 36 30.17 51.35 0.64
CA HIS A 36 28.73 51.13 0.61
C HIS A 36 28.30 50.40 -0.66
N TRP A 37 27.18 49.69 -0.59
CA TRP A 37 26.58 49.05 -1.76
C TRP A 37 25.96 50.09 -2.70
N PRO A 38 26.19 50.02 -4.02
CA PRO A 38 25.56 50.94 -4.96
C PRO A 38 24.05 50.70 -5.06
N LEU A 39 23.28 51.79 -5.15
CA LEU A 39 21.85 51.74 -5.47
C LEU A 39 21.66 51.44 -6.98
N ASP A 40 20.49 50.89 -7.33
CA ASP A 40 20.06 50.60 -8.71
C ASP A 40 20.99 49.65 -9.52
N ALA A 41 21.80 48.86 -8.82
CA ALA A 41 22.80 47.98 -9.43
C ALA A 41 22.40 46.49 -9.47
N GLY A 42 21.11 46.18 -9.28
CA GLY A 42 20.64 44.78 -9.21
C GLY A 42 21.15 44.03 -7.99
N VAL A 43 21.24 44.72 -6.85
CA VAL A 43 21.65 44.15 -5.57
C VAL A 43 20.40 43.86 -4.74
N ASP A 44 20.18 42.59 -4.42
CA ASP A 44 19.11 42.13 -3.54
C ASP A 44 19.62 41.94 -2.12
N VAL A 45 18.76 42.26 -1.14
CA VAL A 45 19.04 42.07 0.29
C VAL A 45 18.14 40.97 0.80
N ILE A 46 18.73 39.84 1.21
CA ILE A 46 18.01 38.73 1.84
C ILE A 46 18.23 38.80 3.35
N ILE A 47 17.15 38.69 4.10
CA ILE A 47 17.16 38.72 5.56
C ILE A 47 16.75 37.34 6.06
N SER A 48 17.54 36.78 6.97
CA SER A 48 17.22 35.55 7.70
C SER A 48 17.12 35.85 9.20
N VAL A 49 16.20 35.16 9.87
CA VAL A 49 16.01 35.23 11.32
C VAL A 49 16.27 33.84 11.88
N ASP A 50 17.13 33.75 12.89
CA ASP A 50 17.65 32.48 13.43
C ASP A 50 16.73 31.80 14.46
N ALA A 51 15.82 32.56 15.08
CA ALA A 51 14.94 32.09 16.12
C ALA A 51 13.56 32.78 16.11
N ALA A 52 12.55 32.11 16.68
CA ALA A 52 11.24 32.72 16.92
C ALA A 52 11.36 33.94 17.86
N SER A 53 10.68 35.02 17.49
CA SER A 53 10.62 36.27 18.26
C SER A 53 9.89 36.06 19.58
N LYS A 54 10.25 36.86 20.59
CA LYS A 54 9.60 36.85 21.91
C LYS A 54 8.45 37.85 22.00
N ALA A 55 8.50 38.89 21.19
CA ALA A 55 7.46 39.92 21.10
C ALA A 55 7.30 40.37 19.64
N LEU A 56 6.15 40.97 19.33
CA LEU A 56 5.95 41.60 18.02
C LEU A 56 7.02 42.67 17.76
N ASN A 57 7.57 42.66 16.54
CA ASN A 57 8.48 43.68 16.04
C ASN A 57 9.75 43.87 16.88
N ASP A 58 10.25 42.80 17.52
CA ASP A 58 11.43 42.83 18.38
C ASP A 58 12.76 42.81 17.61
N LEU A 59 12.72 42.45 16.32
CA LEU A 59 13.87 42.45 15.41
C LEU A 59 13.82 43.65 14.48
N LYS A 60 15.00 44.13 14.06
CA LYS A 60 15.14 45.35 13.26
C LYS A 60 16.22 45.23 12.21
N VAL A 61 15.90 45.67 10.99
CA VAL A 61 16.87 45.96 9.94
C VAL A 61 16.85 47.44 9.63
N LYS A 62 18.03 48.05 9.62
CA LYS A 62 18.22 49.47 9.28
C LYS A 62 18.96 49.57 7.97
N VAL A 63 18.33 50.21 6.98
CA VAL A 63 18.97 50.60 5.73
C VAL A 63 19.33 52.08 5.82
N SER A 64 20.59 52.42 5.63
CA SER A 64 21.11 53.79 5.65
C SER A 64 21.54 54.17 4.25
N TYR A 65 21.08 55.33 3.76
CA TYR A 65 21.34 55.81 2.40
C TYR A 65 22.34 56.96 2.40
N PHE A 66 23.25 56.99 1.43
CA PHE A 66 24.36 57.93 1.36
C PHE A 66 24.47 58.53 -0.04
N GLY A 67 24.83 59.81 -0.13
CA GLY A 67 25.10 60.51 -1.39
C GLY A 67 26.59 60.64 -1.69
N GLN A 68 26.90 61.40 -2.74
CA GLN A 68 28.24 61.57 -3.29
C GLN A 68 29.23 62.37 -2.41
N GLN A 69 28.71 63.25 -1.56
CA GLN A 69 29.51 64.07 -0.63
C GLN A 69 29.81 63.28 0.66
N LYS A 70 31.06 63.32 1.14
CA LYS A 70 31.46 62.70 2.43
C LYS A 70 30.77 63.39 3.61
N GLY A 71 29.58 62.89 3.96
CA GLY A 71 28.76 63.33 5.10
C GLY A 71 28.00 62.15 5.73
N GLY A 72 27.19 62.43 6.75
CA GLY A 72 26.31 61.42 7.38
C GLY A 72 25.26 60.86 6.41
N ALA A 73 24.55 59.82 6.84
CA ALA A 73 23.47 59.23 6.05
C ALA A 73 22.40 60.29 5.71
N LEU A 74 21.98 60.34 4.44
CA LEU A 74 20.93 61.22 3.94
C LEU A 74 19.54 60.85 4.45
N GLY A 75 19.37 59.58 4.83
CA GLY A 75 18.14 59.08 5.40
C GLY A 75 18.29 57.62 5.84
N HIS A 76 17.28 57.15 6.57
CA HIS A 76 17.21 55.78 7.04
C HIS A 76 15.83 55.19 6.78
N SER A 77 15.80 53.95 6.31
CA SER A 77 14.62 53.09 6.34
C SER A 77 14.80 52.07 7.44
N VAL A 78 13.74 51.81 8.19
CA VAL A 78 13.73 50.81 9.26
C VAL A 78 12.65 49.80 8.95
N LEU A 79 13.04 48.54 8.89
CA LEU A 79 12.14 47.39 8.81
C LEU A 79 12.14 46.72 10.17
N TYR A 80 10.94 46.55 10.74
CA TYR A 80 10.74 45.72 11.93
C TYR A 80 10.29 44.34 11.50
N LEU A 81 10.79 43.32 12.18
CA LEU A 81 10.54 41.91 11.86
C LEU A 81 10.03 41.20 13.11
N THR A 82 9.17 40.20 12.87
CA THR A 82 8.77 39.22 13.86
C THR A 82 9.09 37.84 13.28
N GLY A 83 10.00 37.10 13.91
CA GLY A 83 10.33 35.73 13.54
C GLY A 83 9.27 34.76 14.07
N ALA A 84 8.81 33.85 13.20
CA ALA A 84 7.94 32.75 13.57
C ALA A 84 8.51 31.44 13.04
N ASP A 85 8.41 30.38 13.83
CA ASP A 85 8.85 29.04 13.48
C ASP A 85 7.62 28.16 13.20
N ILE A 86 7.35 27.94 11.92
CA ILE A 86 6.21 27.15 11.44
C ILE A 86 6.76 25.98 10.63
N SER A 87 6.51 24.76 11.10
CA SER A 87 6.97 23.53 10.45
C SER A 87 5.95 22.42 10.62
N LEU A 88 5.57 21.77 9.52
CA LEU A 88 4.74 20.57 9.54
C LEU A 88 5.65 19.36 9.40
N ASP A 89 5.71 18.51 10.42
CA ASP A 89 6.69 17.41 10.52
C ASP A 89 6.00 16.04 10.59
N VAL A 90 6.60 15.07 9.92
CA VAL A 90 6.14 13.66 9.82
C VAL A 90 7.34 12.72 9.97
N ASP A 91 7.11 11.40 10.11
CA ASP A 91 8.18 10.40 10.21
C ASP A 91 8.85 10.12 8.84
N THR A 92 9.63 11.08 8.35
CA THR A 92 10.33 10.95 7.05
C THR A 92 11.44 9.91 7.06
N GLY A 93 11.96 9.57 8.24
CA GLY A 93 13.02 8.59 8.45
C GLY A 93 12.53 7.17 8.69
N ARG A 94 11.21 6.96 8.74
CA ARG A 94 10.57 5.65 8.92
C ARG A 94 11.03 4.93 10.19
N THR A 95 11.07 5.66 11.30
CA THR A 95 11.50 5.15 12.62
C THR A 95 10.36 4.89 13.60
N GLY A 96 9.11 5.12 13.16
CA GLY A 96 7.91 5.06 13.98
C GLY A 96 7.70 6.32 14.85
N LYS A 97 8.54 7.36 14.68
CA LYS A 97 8.49 8.59 15.49
C LYS A 97 8.74 9.83 14.64
N VAL A 98 7.90 10.84 14.82
CA VAL A 98 8.09 12.16 14.19
C VAL A 98 9.33 12.84 14.79
N LYS A 99 10.22 13.29 13.90
CA LYS A 99 11.34 14.16 14.25
C LYS A 99 11.31 15.38 13.35
N ARG A 100 11.79 16.50 13.87
CA ARG A 100 11.94 17.71 13.07
C ARG A 100 12.92 17.43 11.93
N SER A 101 12.46 17.64 10.70
CA SER A 101 13.28 17.44 9.52
C SER A 101 13.68 18.79 8.94
N HIS A 102 14.97 18.96 8.70
CA HIS A 102 15.52 20.09 7.94
C HIS A 102 15.68 19.76 6.44
N GLY A 103 15.31 18.54 6.02
CA GLY A 103 15.37 18.09 4.64
C GLY A 103 14.05 18.28 3.90
N ASP A 104 14.02 17.83 2.65
CA ASP A 104 12.80 17.86 1.83
C ASP A 104 11.76 16.85 2.35
N LYS A 105 10.65 17.37 2.89
CA LYS A 105 9.51 16.61 3.39
C LYS A 105 8.41 16.40 2.34
N LYS A 106 8.54 17.03 1.17
CA LYS A 106 7.56 17.01 0.07
C LYS A 106 7.77 15.84 -0.87
N THR A 107 8.96 15.25 -0.89
CA THR A 107 9.27 14.11 -1.77
C THR A 107 9.27 12.78 -1.02
N TRP A 108 8.89 11.73 -1.73
CA TRP A 108 8.92 10.35 -1.25
C TRP A 108 9.81 9.51 -2.17
N ARG A 109 10.72 8.72 -1.60
CA ARG A 109 11.69 7.91 -2.36
C ARG A 109 11.71 6.44 -1.91
N TRP A 110 11.77 5.54 -2.89
CA TRP A 110 11.95 4.10 -2.69
C TRP A 110 13.39 3.75 -2.27
N GLY A 111 13.55 2.55 -1.70
CA GLY A 111 14.86 1.97 -1.37
C GLY A 111 15.29 2.15 0.09
N PRO A 112 16.44 1.56 0.47
CA PRO A 112 16.97 1.61 1.84
C PRO A 112 17.38 3.02 2.26
N GLU A 113 17.90 3.83 1.32
CA GLU A 113 18.18 5.26 1.50
C GLU A 113 16.95 6.14 1.17
N GLY A 114 15.78 5.51 1.06
CA GLY A 114 14.52 6.16 0.78
C GLY A 114 14.06 7.03 1.94
N CYS A 115 13.22 8.02 1.65
CA CYS A 115 12.67 8.94 2.64
C CYS A 115 11.18 9.20 2.38
N GLY A 116 10.54 9.82 3.35
CA GLY A 116 9.13 10.19 3.30
C GLY A 116 8.26 9.27 4.15
N ALA A 117 7.15 9.83 4.65
CA ALA A 117 6.27 9.16 5.58
C ALA A 117 5.42 8.07 4.90
N VAL A 118 5.00 7.09 5.69
CA VAL A 118 4.13 5.98 5.28
C VAL A 118 2.83 6.08 6.07
N LEU A 119 1.72 5.83 5.40
CA LEU A 119 0.37 5.93 5.95
C LEU A 119 -0.37 4.61 5.73
N LEU A 120 -0.95 4.05 6.79
CA LEU A 120 -1.81 2.88 6.69
C LEU A 120 -3.20 3.27 6.19
N VAL A 121 -3.85 2.40 5.43
CA VAL A 121 -5.28 2.52 5.18
C VAL A 121 -6.00 1.92 6.39
N ASN A 122 -6.80 2.72 7.08
CA ASN A 122 -7.44 2.38 8.35
C ASN A 122 -8.68 1.48 8.14
N CYS A 123 -8.41 0.26 7.68
CA CYS A 123 -9.40 -0.63 7.08
C CYS A 123 -9.86 -1.77 7.98
N ASP A 124 -9.53 -1.73 9.27
CA ASP A 124 -9.97 -2.67 10.29
C ASP A 124 -11.11 -2.10 11.15
N ARG A 125 -11.37 -2.72 12.30
CA ARG A 125 -12.46 -2.32 13.19
C ARG A 125 -12.09 -2.53 14.65
N ASP A 126 -11.50 -1.52 15.26
CA ASP A 126 -11.10 -1.55 16.67
C ASP A 126 -12.30 -1.44 17.61
N SER A 127 -13.34 -0.71 17.21
CA SER A 127 -14.54 -0.59 18.04
C SER A 127 -15.46 -1.79 17.90
N LEU A 128 -15.55 -2.58 18.97
CA LEU A 128 -16.52 -3.68 19.10
C LEU A 128 -18.00 -3.22 19.06
N ARG A 129 -18.25 -1.91 19.15
CA ARG A 129 -19.61 -1.33 19.10
C ARG A 129 -20.03 -0.94 17.68
N SER A 130 -19.06 -0.67 16.81
CA SER A 130 -19.31 -0.38 15.40
C SER A 130 -19.56 -1.67 14.62
N ARG A 131 -20.30 -1.56 13.52
CA ARG A 131 -20.39 -2.63 12.51
C ARG A 131 -19.60 -2.31 11.25
N GLU A 132 -19.20 -1.06 11.10
CA GLU A 132 -18.49 -0.54 9.93
C GLU A 132 -16.99 -0.48 10.22
N ILE A 133 -16.22 -0.37 9.14
CA ILE A 133 -14.77 -0.16 9.15
C ILE A 133 -14.49 1.27 9.63
N ASP A 134 -13.40 1.48 10.37
CA ASP A 134 -13.11 2.77 11.00
C ASP A 134 -13.01 3.94 9.99
N LEU A 135 -12.40 3.73 8.81
CA LEU A 135 -12.32 4.75 7.73
C LEU A 135 -13.66 5.32 7.22
N VAL A 136 -14.80 4.69 7.52
CA VAL A 136 -16.13 5.18 7.09
C VAL A 136 -16.63 6.30 8.02
N SER A 137 -16.17 6.31 9.27
CA SER A 137 -16.59 7.26 10.29
C SER A 137 -15.76 8.54 10.23
N THR A 138 -16.41 9.70 10.36
CA THR A 138 -15.71 10.98 10.59
C THR A 138 -15.46 11.26 12.08
N GLN A 139 -15.86 10.34 12.95
CA GLN A 139 -15.69 10.40 14.39
C GLN A 139 -14.85 9.22 14.88
N LEU A 140 -13.90 9.51 15.77
CA LEU A 140 -13.08 8.51 16.42
C LEU A 140 -13.97 7.64 17.33
N THR A 141 -13.99 6.33 17.08
CA THR A 141 -14.89 5.41 17.82
C THR A 141 -14.19 4.62 18.92
N SER A 142 -12.86 4.50 18.85
CA SER A 142 -11.96 3.91 19.85
C SER A 142 -10.69 4.75 19.97
N LEU A 143 -10.03 4.73 21.14
CA LEU A 143 -8.68 5.32 21.25
C LEU A 143 -7.61 4.38 20.69
N ASP A 144 -7.91 3.09 20.55
CA ASP A 144 -7.00 2.10 19.96
C ASP A 144 -6.74 2.37 18.48
N ASP A 145 -7.75 2.92 17.78
CA ASP A 145 -7.72 3.38 16.37
C ASP A 145 -6.60 4.41 16.11
N LEU A 146 -6.22 5.19 17.12
CA LEU A 146 -5.08 6.12 17.01
C LEU A 146 -3.74 5.40 16.80
N GLN A 147 -3.65 4.09 17.05
CA GLN A 147 -2.43 3.30 16.81
C GLN A 147 -2.24 2.97 15.33
N ASP A 148 -3.30 2.98 14.51
CA ASP A 148 -3.25 2.81 13.04
C ASP A 148 -2.88 4.09 12.31
N MET A 149 -3.02 5.22 13.00
CA MET A 149 -2.82 6.54 12.43
C MET A 149 -1.36 6.98 12.50
N ALA A 150 -0.86 7.54 11.40
CA ALA A 150 0.47 8.11 11.34
C ALA A 150 0.51 9.45 12.10
N PRO A 151 1.49 9.66 12.99
CA PRO A 151 1.63 10.93 13.69
C PRO A 151 2.14 12.04 12.75
N MET A 152 1.56 13.23 12.91
CA MET A 152 1.99 14.48 12.27
C MET A 152 2.03 15.60 13.31
N VAL A 153 3.05 16.45 13.28
CA VAL A 153 3.25 17.50 14.30
C VAL A 153 3.42 18.85 13.63
N LEU A 154 2.59 19.81 14.02
CA LEU A 154 2.77 21.22 13.67
C LEU A 154 3.56 21.93 14.77
N SER A 155 4.76 22.41 14.44
CA SER A 155 5.48 23.39 15.26
C SER A 155 5.02 24.79 14.86
N CYS A 156 4.69 25.64 15.84
CA CYS A 156 4.19 27.01 15.66
C CYS A 156 4.67 27.92 16.79
N ASP A 157 5.99 28.19 16.84
CA ASP A 157 6.60 29.07 17.86
C ASP A 157 6.66 30.52 17.37
N GLY A 158 6.39 31.46 18.28
CA GLY A 158 6.31 32.90 18.00
C GLY A 158 5.40 33.62 18.99
N PRO A 159 5.34 34.96 18.95
CA PRO A 159 4.48 35.76 19.83
C PRO A 159 3.00 35.45 19.58
N ASP A 160 2.19 35.33 20.63
CA ASP A 160 0.77 34.99 20.50
C ASP A 160 0.01 36.07 19.71
N GLU A 161 0.39 37.34 19.86
CA GLU A 161 -0.24 38.46 19.16
C GLU A 161 -0.01 38.43 17.64
N LEU A 162 0.98 37.67 17.15
CA LEU A 162 1.16 37.43 15.71
C LEU A 162 -0.01 36.62 15.16
N PHE A 163 -0.42 35.58 15.90
CA PHE A 163 -1.43 34.62 15.49
C PHE A 163 -2.87 35.14 15.65
N ASP A 164 -3.04 36.29 16.30
CA ASP A 164 -4.32 37.01 16.32
C ASP A 164 -4.71 37.50 14.92
N ASN A 165 -3.71 37.96 14.16
CA ASN A 165 -3.88 38.54 12.82
C ASN A 165 -3.49 37.59 11.68
N HIS A 166 -2.57 36.65 11.94
CA HIS A 166 -2.11 35.67 10.97
C HIS A 166 -2.59 34.27 11.38
N LYS A 167 -3.43 33.64 10.58
CA LYS A 167 -4.00 32.33 10.91
C LYS A 167 -3.19 31.21 10.32
N LEU A 168 -3.08 30.12 11.07
CA LEU A 168 -2.52 28.86 10.59
C LEU A 168 -3.66 28.05 9.98
N VAL A 169 -3.51 27.65 8.73
CA VAL A 169 -4.52 26.85 8.01
C VAL A 169 -3.88 25.56 7.54
N LEU A 170 -4.32 24.44 8.10
CA LEU A 170 -3.98 23.10 7.61
C LEU A 170 -4.93 22.76 6.45
N ASN A 171 -4.42 22.27 5.33
CA ASN A 171 -5.24 21.94 4.16
C ASN A 171 -4.78 20.68 3.42
N VAL A 172 -5.70 20.14 2.64
CA VAL A 172 -5.49 19.02 1.71
C VAL A 172 -5.98 19.40 0.31
N PRO A 173 -5.30 19.01 -0.76
CA PRO A 173 -5.82 19.15 -2.11
C PRO A 173 -7.17 18.43 -2.27
N HIS A 174 -8.09 18.99 -3.06
CA HIS A 174 -9.39 18.36 -3.30
C HIS A 174 -9.26 16.92 -3.84
N SER A 175 -8.25 16.64 -4.67
CA SER A 175 -7.95 15.30 -5.20
C SER A 175 -7.65 14.26 -4.12
N ASP A 176 -7.11 14.71 -2.99
CA ASP A 176 -6.59 13.86 -1.92
C ASP A 176 -7.57 13.82 -0.74
N SER A 177 -8.52 14.76 -0.67
CA SER A 177 -9.52 14.87 0.42
C SER A 177 -10.30 13.59 0.68
N ARG A 178 -10.56 12.78 -0.34
CA ARG A 178 -11.26 11.49 -0.22
C ARG A 178 -10.35 10.32 0.16
N ARG A 179 -9.06 10.57 0.30
CA ARG A 179 -8.00 9.56 0.47
C ARG A 179 -7.36 9.62 1.85
N VAL A 180 -7.55 10.70 2.60
CA VAL A 180 -6.92 10.93 3.90
C VAL A 180 -7.91 11.54 4.89
N GLY A 181 -7.84 11.11 6.14
CA GLY A 181 -8.47 11.75 7.29
C GLY A 181 -7.40 12.27 8.25
N VAL A 182 -7.63 13.44 8.85
CA VAL A 182 -6.75 14.01 9.87
C VAL A 182 -7.55 14.34 11.11
N PHE A 183 -7.15 13.77 12.25
CA PHE A 183 -7.74 14.02 13.55
C PHE A 183 -6.84 14.91 14.40
N CYS A 184 -7.47 15.77 15.18
CA CYS A 184 -6.82 16.58 16.21
C CYS A 184 -7.65 16.55 17.48
N ALA A 185 -6.99 16.46 18.63
CA ALA A 185 -7.64 16.59 19.92
C ALA A 185 -7.58 18.05 20.39
N ARG A 186 -8.73 18.63 20.72
CA ARG A 186 -8.83 19.95 21.38
C ARG A 186 -9.59 19.80 22.69
N GLY A 187 -9.00 20.25 23.80
CA GLY A 187 -9.65 20.21 25.13
C GLY A 187 -9.25 19.04 26.03
N GLY A 188 -8.35 18.15 25.60
CA GLY A 188 -7.86 17.03 26.41
C GLY A 188 -7.42 15.83 25.55
N ASN A 189 -7.37 14.66 26.18
CA ASN A 189 -7.00 13.37 25.55
C ASN A 189 -8.14 12.35 25.65
N SER A 190 -9.37 12.79 25.87
CA SER A 190 -10.54 11.90 25.92
C SER A 190 -11.04 11.64 24.49
N LEU A 191 -11.72 10.51 24.26
CA LEU A 191 -12.28 10.16 22.94
C LEU A 191 -13.10 11.31 22.31
N SER A 192 -13.90 12.02 23.12
CA SER A 192 -14.73 13.15 22.69
C SER A 192 -13.95 14.38 22.22
N ASP A 193 -12.68 14.48 22.58
CA ASP A 193 -11.84 15.65 22.29
C ASP A 193 -11.27 15.57 20.87
N TYR A 194 -11.22 14.36 20.30
CA TYR A 194 -10.74 14.11 18.94
C TYR A 194 -11.82 14.40 17.90
N LYS A 195 -11.48 15.23 16.92
CA LYS A 195 -12.34 15.55 15.77
C LYS A 195 -11.56 15.40 14.48
N GLN A 196 -12.22 14.92 13.43
CA GLN A 196 -11.67 14.97 12.08
C GLN A 196 -11.67 16.43 11.61
N VAL A 197 -10.48 17.01 11.54
CA VAL A 197 -10.27 18.41 11.16
C VAL A 197 -10.08 18.59 9.66
N VAL A 198 -9.53 17.58 8.97
CA VAL A 198 -9.35 17.56 7.51
C VAL A 198 -9.76 16.19 6.98
N GLY A 199 -10.43 16.14 5.84
CA GLY A 199 -10.88 14.91 5.21
C GLY A 199 -11.92 15.13 4.11
N PRO A 200 -12.76 14.14 3.79
CA PRO A 200 -13.69 14.19 2.65
C PRO A 200 -14.71 15.33 2.72
N GLN A 201 -15.08 15.75 3.94
CA GLN A 201 -16.06 16.81 4.18
C GLN A 201 -15.40 18.18 4.48
N HIS A 202 -14.11 18.19 4.84
CA HIS A 202 -13.39 19.39 5.28
C HIS A 202 -12.04 19.47 4.57
N LEU A 203 -11.91 20.36 3.59
CA LEU A 203 -10.66 20.52 2.82
C LEU A 203 -9.56 21.28 3.59
N TYR A 204 -9.95 22.02 4.63
CA TYR A 204 -9.04 22.80 5.44
C TYR A 204 -9.54 22.91 6.88
N TYR A 205 -8.62 23.27 7.77
CA TYR A 205 -8.83 23.53 9.18
C TYR A 205 -8.07 24.79 9.57
N GLU A 206 -8.80 25.81 10.02
CA GLU A 206 -8.18 26.93 10.73
C GLU A 206 -7.75 26.44 12.11
N VAL A 207 -6.44 26.41 12.35
CA VAL A 207 -5.85 25.79 13.52
C VAL A 207 -6.22 26.59 14.77
N GLU A 208 -7.04 26.00 15.62
CA GLU A 208 -7.27 26.51 16.97
C GLU A 208 -5.97 26.36 17.77
N ARG A 209 -5.19 27.43 17.93
CA ARG A 209 -3.96 27.47 18.74
C ARG A 209 -4.23 28.18 20.06
N HIS A 210 -3.88 27.56 21.19
CA HIS A 210 -3.96 28.22 22.49
C HIS A 210 -2.74 29.12 22.76
N PRO A 211 -2.86 30.20 23.56
CA PRO A 211 -1.72 31.03 23.93
C PRO A 211 -0.59 30.21 24.56
N GLY A 212 0.64 30.40 24.07
CA GLY A 212 1.82 29.63 24.49
C GLY A 212 1.92 28.20 23.95
N GLU A 213 0.93 27.69 23.19
CA GLU A 213 0.98 26.39 22.53
C GLU A 213 1.95 26.45 21.34
N ARG A 214 3.03 25.67 21.40
CA ARG A 214 4.09 25.68 20.37
C ARG A 214 4.07 24.47 19.45
N LYS A 215 3.36 23.42 19.86
CA LYS A 215 3.28 22.15 19.14
C LYS A 215 1.87 21.61 19.21
N ILE A 216 1.35 21.18 18.07
CA ILE A 216 0.03 20.57 17.95
C ILE A 216 0.20 19.22 17.27
N SER A 217 -0.34 18.18 17.88
CA SER A 217 -0.30 16.82 17.35
C SER A 217 -1.56 16.51 16.54
N PHE A 218 -1.34 15.87 15.40
CA PHE A 218 -2.35 15.36 14.50
C PHE A 218 -2.12 13.86 14.28
N TYR A 219 -3.21 13.16 14.02
CA TYR A 219 -3.24 11.74 13.68
C TYR A 219 -3.82 11.59 12.30
N VAL A 220 -3.10 10.94 11.40
CA VAL A 220 -3.45 10.86 9.97
C VAL A 220 -3.79 9.42 9.63
N GLU A 221 -4.94 9.19 9.00
CA GLU A 221 -5.38 7.90 8.49
C GLU A 221 -5.51 7.90 6.96
N GLY A 222 -5.23 6.76 6.33
CA GLY A 222 -5.54 6.53 4.93
C GLY A 222 -6.95 5.98 4.75
N LEU A 223 -7.66 6.48 3.74
CA LEU A 223 -9.05 6.07 3.45
C LEU A 223 -9.15 5.17 2.21
N THR A 224 -8.13 5.19 1.35
CA THR A 224 -8.12 4.44 0.09
C THR A 224 -6.74 3.87 -0.20
N PHE A 225 -6.70 2.59 -0.56
CA PHE A 225 -5.50 1.95 -1.11
C PHE A 225 -5.08 2.55 -2.46
N PRO A 226 -3.80 2.42 -2.87
CA PRO A 226 -3.39 2.67 -4.25
C PRO A 226 -4.28 1.90 -5.24
N ASP A 227 -4.63 2.55 -6.35
CA ASP A 227 -5.50 1.99 -7.38
C ASP A 227 -5.21 2.64 -8.75
N ALA A 228 -5.92 2.27 -9.81
CA ALA A 228 -5.72 2.82 -11.16
C ALA A 228 -5.82 4.36 -11.23
N ASP A 229 -6.66 4.96 -10.40
CA ASP A 229 -6.84 6.42 -10.30
C ASP A 229 -5.93 7.07 -9.24
N PHE A 230 -5.08 6.28 -8.57
CA PHE A 230 -4.32 6.73 -7.41
C PHE A 230 -2.98 6.05 -7.21
N LEU A 231 -1.91 6.81 -7.40
CA LEU A 231 -0.53 6.34 -7.26
C LEU A 231 -0.09 6.10 -5.79
N GLY A 232 -0.96 6.39 -4.82
CA GLY A 232 -0.67 6.19 -3.41
C GLY A 232 0.02 7.35 -2.69
N LEU A 233 0.14 8.54 -3.30
CA LEU A 233 0.76 9.71 -2.66
C LEU A 233 -0.29 10.76 -2.28
N VAL A 234 -0.25 11.25 -1.05
CA VAL A 234 -1.10 12.36 -0.57
C VAL A 234 -0.26 13.44 0.07
N SER A 235 -0.67 14.69 -0.12
CA SER A 235 0.02 15.85 0.43
C SER A 235 -0.85 16.63 1.42
N LEU A 236 -0.27 17.02 2.55
CA LEU A 236 -0.89 17.91 3.54
C LEU A 236 -0.03 19.15 3.68
N SER A 237 -0.66 20.32 3.74
CA SER A 237 0.06 21.59 3.86
C SER A 237 -0.44 22.42 5.02
N VAL A 238 0.46 23.13 5.69
CA VAL A 238 0.11 24.21 6.62
C VAL A 238 0.53 25.53 6.00
N SER A 239 -0.36 26.50 5.99
CA SER A 239 -0.11 27.85 5.50
C SER A 239 -0.31 28.87 6.61
N LEU A 240 0.54 29.90 6.64
CA LEU A 240 0.29 31.11 7.43
C LEU A 240 -0.40 32.12 6.52
N VAL A 241 -1.64 32.49 6.83
CA VAL A 241 -2.44 33.43 6.03
C VAL A 241 -2.66 34.73 6.79
N ASP A 242 -2.61 35.86 6.08
CA ASP A 242 -2.95 37.16 6.66
C ASP A 242 -4.46 37.40 6.58
N ALA A 243 -5.14 37.33 7.72
CA ALA A 243 -6.59 37.48 7.82
C ALA A 243 -7.07 38.93 7.54
N ASN A 244 -6.15 39.90 7.48
CA ASN A 244 -6.49 41.29 7.16
C ASN A 244 -6.51 41.58 5.65
N THR A 245 -6.09 40.62 4.82
CA THR A 245 -6.05 40.77 3.35
C THR A 245 -7.25 40.11 2.68
N LEU A 246 -7.80 40.74 1.64
CA LEU A 246 -8.90 40.20 0.83
C LEU A 246 -8.50 40.20 -0.66
N PRO A 247 -8.35 39.03 -1.31
CA PRO A 247 -8.44 37.69 -0.73
C PRO A 247 -7.29 37.40 0.25
N GLU A 248 -7.49 36.44 1.15
CA GLU A 248 -6.44 35.99 2.08
C GLU A 248 -5.22 35.53 1.28
N VAL A 249 -4.04 36.08 1.61
CA VAL A 249 -2.78 35.75 0.94
C VAL A 249 -1.95 34.83 1.84
N PRO A 250 -1.54 33.63 1.38
CA PRO A 250 -0.58 32.80 2.13
C PRO A 250 0.80 33.46 2.11
N GLN A 251 1.32 33.78 3.29
CA GLN A 251 2.66 34.33 3.48
C GLN A 251 3.73 33.23 3.54
N PHE A 252 3.36 32.05 4.03
CA PHE A 252 4.23 30.89 4.16
C PHE A 252 3.44 29.61 3.92
N THR A 253 4.08 28.56 3.41
CA THR A 253 3.50 27.22 3.31
C THR A 253 4.56 26.15 3.43
N ASP A 254 4.32 25.20 4.36
CA ASP A 254 5.09 23.97 4.48
C ASP A 254 4.21 22.77 4.12
N THR A 255 4.78 21.77 3.46
CA THR A 255 4.04 20.64 2.91
C THR A 255 4.76 19.36 3.26
N VAL A 256 3.99 18.32 3.60
CA VAL A 256 4.47 16.96 3.84
C VAL A 256 3.74 15.99 2.91
N THR A 257 4.44 14.94 2.50
CA THR A 257 3.88 13.89 1.64
C THR A 257 3.92 12.54 2.34
N PHE A 258 2.79 11.84 2.29
CA PHE A 258 2.66 10.44 2.72
C PHE A 258 2.52 9.52 1.51
N ARG A 259 3.01 8.29 1.66
CA ARG A 259 2.67 7.19 0.76
C ARG A 259 1.78 6.18 1.48
N MET A 260 0.66 5.80 0.87
CA MET A 260 -0.17 4.70 1.33
C MET A 260 0.61 3.39 1.29
N ALA A 261 0.55 2.64 2.39
CA ALA A 261 1.05 1.28 2.44
C ALA A 261 0.27 0.42 1.42
N PRO A 262 0.95 -0.33 0.55
CA PRO A 262 0.28 -1.23 -0.38
C PRO A 262 -0.28 -2.44 0.37
N TRP A 263 -1.29 -3.08 -0.22
CA TRP A 263 -1.70 -4.43 0.17
C TRP A 263 -0.70 -5.46 -0.36
N ILE A 264 -0.21 -6.35 0.50
CA ILE A 264 0.85 -7.32 0.19
C ILE A 264 0.36 -8.74 0.49
N MET A 265 0.48 -9.64 -0.48
CA MET A 265 0.09 -11.05 -0.38
C MET A 265 1.23 -11.93 0.15
N THR A 266 0.90 -13.04 0.81
CA THR A 266 1.92 -13.96 1.37
C THR A 266 2.00 -15.26 0.57
N PRO A 267 3.19 -15.69 0.08
CA PRO A 267 3.33 -16.94 -0.65
C PRO A 267 3.27 -18.16 0.28
N ASN A 268 2.91 -19.32 -0.28
CA ASN A 268 2.84 -20.62 0.41
C ASN A 268 4.14 -21.05 1.12
N THR A 269 5.26 -20.39 0.83
CA THR A 269 6.54 -20.61 1.52
C THR A 269 6.67 -19.88 2.86
N GLN A 270 5.73 -19.01 3.21
CA GLN A 270 5.67 -18.37 4.53
C GLN A 270 5.16 -19.34 5.59
N CYS A 271 5.51 -19.07 6.85
CA CYS A 271 5.03 -19.89 7.97
C CYS A 271 3.51 -19.72 8.13
N PRO A 272 2.74 -20.83 8.18
CA PRO A 272 1.29 -20.75 8.36
C PRO A 272 0.95 -20.31 9.80
N LEU A 273 0.00 -19.38 9.93
CA LEU A 273 -0.49 -18.89 11.23
C LEU A 273 -1.87 -19.45 11.56
N GLU A 274 -2.80 -19.32 10.61
CA GLU A 274 -4.17 -19.80 10.73
C GLU A 274 -4.58 -20.52 9.44
N LEU A 275 -5.33 -21.62 9.56
CA LEU A 275 -5.92 -22.35 8.44
C LEU A 275 -7.44 -22.27 8.53
N TYR A 276 -8.07 -21.84 7.45
CA TYR A 276 -9.50 -21.66 7.33
C TYR A 276 -10.13 -22.80 6.53
N VAL A 277 -11.21 -23.40 7.04
CA VAL A 277 -11.91 -24.50 6.38
C VAL A 277 -13.42 -24.45 6.62
N CYS A 278 -14.22 -24.80 5.61
CA CYS A 278 -15.68 -24.87 5.75
C CYS A 278 -16.15 -26.24 6.24
N SER A 279 -17.01 -26.26 7.26
CA SER A 279 -17.83 -27.43 7.58
C SER A 279 -19.08 -27.45 6.70
N VAL A 280 -19.22 -28.49 5.89
CA VAL A 280 -20.29 -28.61 4.89
C VAL A 280 -20.91 -30.01 4.90
N VAL A 281 -22.18 -30.06 4.47
CA VAL A 281 -22.90 -31.31 4.21
C VAL A 281 -23.50 -31.18 2.82
N ASP A 282 -23.19 -32.12 1.93
CA ASP A 282 -23.72 -32.17 0.57
C ASP A 282 -24.55 -33.44 0.31
N SER A 283 -24.88 -33.72 -0.95
CA SER A 283 -25.66 -34.90 -1.35
C SER A 283 -24.96 -36.24 -1.03
N HIS A 284 -23.66 -36.23 -0.79
CA HIS A 284 -22.84 -37.41 -0.49
C HIS A 284 -22.50 -37.53 1.00
N GLY A 285 -22.83 -36.52 1.82
CA GLY A 285 -22.73 -36.56 3.27
C GLY A 285 -21.95 -35.40 3.88
N SER A 286 -21.56 -35.58 5.15
CA SER A 286 -20.77 -34.62 5.93
C SER A 286 -19.28 -34.73 5.63
N ASN A 287 -18.56 -33.60 5.58
CA ASN A 287 -17.10 -33.59 5.44
C ASN A 287 -16.33 -33.76 6.77
N GLU A 288 -16.98 -34.24 7.83
CA GLU A 288 -16.38 -34.44 9.17
C GLU A 288 -15.05 -35.21 9.17
N LYS A 289 -14.92 -36.26 8.35
CA LYS A 289 -13.66 -37.00 8.25
C LYS A 289 -12.53 -36.09 7.73
N PHE A 290 -12.80 -35.31 6.69
CA PHE A 290 -11.83 -34.36 6.15
C PHE A 290 -11.44 -33.31 7.18
N LEU A 291 -12.41 -32.76 7.94
CA LEU A 291 -12.12 -31.80 9.01
C LEU A 291 -11.23 -32.40 10.10
N LYS A 292 -11.40 -33.69 10.42
CA LYS A 292 -10.52 -34.40 11.35
C LYS A 292 -9.09 -34.53 10.80
N ASP A 293 -8.96 -34.95 9.56
CA ASP A 293 -7.66 -35.11 8.90
C ASP A 293 -6.92 -33.75 8.81
N VAL A 294 -7.64 -32.66 8.50
CA VAL A 294 -7.11 -31.28 8.52
C VAL A 294 -6.73 -30.84 9.93
N SER A 295 -7.53 -31.18 10.95
CA SER A 295 -7.20 -30.87 12.35
C SER A 295 -5.90 -31.55 12.78
N ASP A 296 -5.68 -32.81 12.39
CA ASP A 296 -4.44 -33.53 12.69
C ASP A 296 -3.24 -32.93 11.95
N LEU A 297 -3.43 -32.44 10.72
CA LEU A 297 -2.40 -31.73 9.95
C LEU A 297 -2.04 -30.39 10.60
N VAL A 298 -3.04 -29.57 10.94
CA VAL A 298 -2.86 -28.26 11.58
C VAL A 298 -2.17 -28.39 12.93
N TRP A 299 -2.51 -29.43 13.70
CA TRP A 299 -1.81 -29.73 14.96
C TRP A 299 -0.32 -30.00 14.75
N LYS A 300 0.05 -30.74 13.70
CA LYS A 300 1.47 -30.98 13.35
C LYS A 300 2.18 -29.73 12.83
N ALA A 301 1.46 -28.87 12.11
CA ALA A 301 1.99 -27.61 11.58
C ALA A 301 2.08 -26.50 12.64
N ASN A 302 1.53 -26.71 13.84
CA ASN A 302 1.49 -25.74 14.93
C ASN A 302 0.83 -24.40 14.53
N CYS A 303 -0.24 -24.47 13.74
CA CYS A 303 -1.07 -23.31 13.38
C CYS A 303 -2.48 -23.43 13.98
N LYS A 304 -3.27 -22.35 13.92
CA LYS A 304 -4.65 -22.32 14.43
C LYS A 304 -5.63 -22.82 13.38
N LEU A 305 -6.60 -23.65 13.75
CA LEU A 305 -7.69 -24.06 12.87
C LEU A 305 -8.93 -23.19 13.08
N ILE A 306 -9.44 -22.58 12.01
CA ILE A 306 -10.72 -21.86 11.98
C ILE A 306 -11.71 -22.61 11.10
N VAL A 307 -12.78 -23.12 11.71
CA VAL A 307 -13.83 -23.84 10.99
C VAL A 307 -15.03 -22.92 10.76
N CYS A 308 -15.30 -22.55 9.51
CA CYS A 308 -16.49 -21.80 9.13
C CYS A 308 -17.72 -22.72 9.17
N PRO A 309 -18.72 -22.46 10.03
CA PRO A 309 -19.86 -23.33 10.20
C PRO A 309 -20.84 -23.21 9.02
N ARG A 310 -21.62 -24.27 8.80
CA ARG A 310 -22.59 -24.36 7.69
C ARG A 310 -23.57 -23.19 7.60
N ILE A 311 -23.97 -22.61 8.74
CA ILE A 311 -24.90 -21.47 8.77
C ILE A 311 -24.31 -20.21 8.13
N GLU A 312 -22.99 -20.07 8.15
CA GLU A 312 -22.27 -18.92 7.58
C GLU A 312 -21.88 -19.18 6.15
N ASN A 313 -21.35 -20.38 5.85
CA ASN A 313 -20.93 -20.72 4.49
C ASN A 313 -22.09 -21.07 3.55
N ARG A 314 -23.28 -21.40 4.07
CA ARG A 314 -24.50 -21.66 3.28
C ARG A 314 -24.32 -22.79 2.26
N GLY A 315 -23.48 -23.78 2.58
CA GLY A 315 -23.15 -24.92 1.70
C GLY A 315 -22.02 -24.64 0.71
N ASP A 316 -21.46 -23.44 0.69
CA ASP A 316 -20.27 -23.09 -0.08
C ASP A 316 -19.02 -23.61 0.62
N ARG A 317 -18.29 -24.50 -0.05
CA ARG A 317 -17.11 -25.17 0.51
C ARG A 317 -15.80 -24.45 0.14
N TRP A 318 -15.86 -23.53 -0.81
CA TRP A 318 -14.70 -22.98 -1.48
C TRP A 318 -14.25 -21.68 -0.81
N ILE A 319 -13.62 -21.81 0.36
CA ILE A 319 -13.16 -20.65 1.13
C ILE A 319 -11.98 -19.94 0.47
N GLN A 320 -11.15 -20.68 -0.28
CA GLN A 320 -10.06 -20.17 -1.11
C GLN A 320 -10.57 -19.21 -2.19
N ASP A 321 -11.74 -19.49 -2.76
CA ASP A 321 -12.26 -18.68 -3.86
C ASP A 321 -12.75 -17.29 -3.41
N GLU A 322 -13.19 -17.17 -2.16
CA GLU A 322 -13.92 -15.98 -1.70
C GLU A 322 -12.97 -14.89 -1.19
N MET A 323 -11.80 -15.25 -0.66
CA MET A 323 -10.93 -14.27 -0.02
C MET A 323 -9.47 -14.67 -0.08
N GLU A 324 -8.61 -13.67 -0.04
CA GLU A 324 -7.17 -13.80 -0.08
C GLU A 324 -6.58 -13.01 1.08
N PHE A 325 -5.59 -13.60 1.77
CA PHE A 325 -4.98 -12.98 2.94
C PHE A 325 -3.74 -12.20 2.53
N GLY A 326 -3.75 -10.92 2.86
CA GLY A 326 -2.56 -10.07 2.78
C GLY A 326 -2.32 -9.31 4.07
N TYR A 327 -1.43 -8.34 4.01
CA TYR A 327 -1.12 -7.44 5.12
C TYR A 327 -0.75 -6.05 4.61
N ILE A 328 -0.77 -5.09 5.52
CA ILE A 328 -0.23 -3.75 5.33
C ILE A 328 0.77 -3.44 6.45
N GLU A 329 1.76 -2.62 6.15
CA GLU A 329 2.83 -2.32 7.09
C GLU A 329 3.30 -0.86 6.99
N ALA A 330 3.46 -0.24 8.16
CA ALA A 330 4.10 1.04 8.35
C ALA A 330 5.11 0.95 9.51
N PRO A 331 6.02 1.92 9.66
CA PRO A 331 7.04 1.88 10.71
C PRO A 331 6.51 1.80 12.16
N HIS A 332 5.25 2.15 12.39
CA HIS A 332 4.62 2.18 13.72
C HIS A 332 3.65 1.02 13.95
N LYS A 333 3.09 0.40 12.90
CA LYS A 333 2.08 -0.66 13.02
C LYS A 333 2.01 -1.54 11.76
N SER A 334 1.61 -2.79 11.93
CA SER A 334 1.42 -3.77 10.86
C SER A 334 0.27 -4.70 11.25
N PHE A 335 -0.62 -4.99 10.31
CA PHE A 335 -1.75 -5.89 10.53
C PHE A 335 -2.22 -6.57 9.22
N PRO A 336 -2.81 -7.77 9.31
CA PRO A 336 -3.37 -8.48 8.15
C PRO A 336 -4.60 -7.79 7.58
N VAL A 337 -4.80 -7.87 6.28
CA VAL A 337 -5.95 -7.33 5.56
C VAL A 337 -6.49 -8.39 4.61
N VAL A 338 -7.76 -8.77 4.78
CA VAL A 338 -8.45 -9.69 3.87
C VAL A 338 -8.88 -8.95 2.61
N PHE A 339 -8.50 -9.47 1.46
CA PHE A 339 -9.05 -9.05 0.18
C PHE A 339 -10.25 -9.96 -0.15
N ASP A 340 -11.44 -9.38 -0.20
CA ASP A 340 -12.70 -10.08 -0.47
C ASP A 340 -13.03 -10.05 -1.97
N SER A 341 -13.16 -11.23 -2.56
CA SER A 341 -13.39 -11.43 -3.99
C SER A 341 -14.78 -10.95 -4.41
N PRO A 342 -14.94 -10.41 -5.63
CA PRO A 342 -16.26 -10.11 -6.17
C PRO A 342 -17.12 -11.36 -6.45
N ARG A 343 -16.62 -12.58 -6.20
CA ARG A 343 -17.32 -13.87 -6.35
C ARG A 343 -18.72 -13.90 -5.76
N ASN A 344 -18.91 -13.34 -4.56
CA ASN A 344 -20.21 -13.05 -3.96
C ASN A 344 -21.21 -14.23 -3.87
N ARG A 345 -20.77 -15.45 -3.53
CA ARG A 345 -21.66 -16.63 -3.39
C ARG A 345 -22.09 -16.88 -1.94
N GLY A 346 -21.90 -18.09 -1.42
CA GLY A 346 -22.38 -18.47 -0.09
C GLY A 346 -21.58 -17.80 1.03
N LEU A 347 -20.30 -17.54 0.76
CA LEU A 347 -19.33 -16.96 1.69
C LEU A 347 -19.23 -15.43 1.65
N LYS A 348 -20.00 -14.72 0.82
CA LYS A 348 -19.93 -13.25 0.61
C LYS A 348 -20.00 -12.33 1.83
N TYR A 349 -20.39 -12.86 2.98
CA TYR A 349 -20.42 -12.10 4.23
C TYR A 349 -19.37 -12.56 5.22
N PHE A 350 -18.65 -13.65 4.93
CA PHE A 350 -17.69 -14.24 5.84
C PHE A 350 -16.49 -13.30 6.07
N PRO A 351 -15.84 -12.73 5.03
CA PRO A 351 -14.74 -11.78 5.24
C PRO A 351 -15.18 -10.57 6.07
N TYR A 352 -16.28 -9.92 5.68
CA TYR A 352 -16.76 -8.70 6.37
C TYR A 352 -17.33 -8.95 7.79
N LYS A 353 -17.94 -10.11 8.07
CA LYS A 353 -18.60 -10.35 9.37
C LYS A 353 -17.76 -11.16 10.35
N ARG A 354 -16.82 -11.98 9.86
CA ARG A 354 -16.05 -12.91 10.70
C ARG A 354 -14.57 -12.62 10.74
N ILE A 355 -14.02 -12.06 9.67
CA ILE A 355 -12.58 -11.75 9.59
C ILE A 355 -12.33 -10.32 10.04
N LEU A 356 -13.06 -9.34 9.48
CA LEU A 356 -12.97 -7.94 9.90
C LEU A 356 -13.16 -7.78 11.41
N GLY A 357 -12.17 -7.19 12.06
CA GLY A 357 -12.12 -6.93 13.50
C GLY A 357 -10.91 -6.08 13.87
N PRO A 358 -10.59 -5.96 15.16
CA PRO A 358 -9.41 -5.23 15.61
C PRO A 358 -8.14 -5.85 15.02
N ASP A 359 -7.24 -5.04 14.49
CA ASP A 359 -5.99 -5.46 13.84
C ASP A 359 -6.22 -6.49 12.71
N PHE A 360 -7.37 -6.47 12.04
CA PHE A 360 -7.64 -7.29 10.86
C PHE A 360 -8.51 -6.53 9.86
N GLY A 361 -7.85 -5.98 8.85
CA GLY A 361 -8.47 -5.11 7.86
C GLY A 361 -9.28 -5.84 6.80
N TYR A 362 -10.10 -5.08 6.08
CA TYR A 362 -10.93 -5.55 4.97
C TYR A 362 -10.80 -4.63 3.76
N VAL A 363 -10.63 -5.23 2.58
CA VAL A 363 -10.69 -4.52 1.30
C VAL A 363 -11.45 -5.36 0.28
N THR A 364 -12.17 -4.72 -0.65
CA THR A 364 -12.84 -5.39 -1.77
C THR A 364 -12.85 -4.49 -3.01
N ARG A 365 -13.14 -5.07 -4.18
CA ARG A 365 -13.41 -4.35 -5.43
C ARG A 365 -14.68 -4.88 -6.07
N GLU A 366 -15.71 -4.04 -6.06
CA GLU A 366 -17.00 -4.40 -6.65
C GLU A 366 -16.99 -4.26 -8.18
N ILE A 367 -17.62 -5.22 -8.85
CA ILE A 367 -17.83 -5.21 -10.29
C ILE A 367 -19.20 -4.59 -10.58
N GLN A 368 -19.23 -3.42 -11.23
CA GLN A 368 -20.48 -2.67 -11.45
C GLN A 368 -21.27 -3.08 -12.71
N PHE A 369 -20.57 -3.47 -13.78
CA PHE A 369 -21.18 -3.60 -15.13
C PHE A 369 -20.78 -4.87 -15.90
N ALA A 370 -19.98 -5.76 -15.32
CA ALA A 370 -19.53 -6.99 -15.95
C ALA A 370 -19.97 -8.21 -15.14
N ASP A 371 -20.15 -9.34 -15.82
CA ASP A 371 -20.44 -10.60 -15.16
C ASP A 371 -19.18 -11.12 -14.45
N VAL A 372 -19.37 -11.57 -13.21
CA VAL A 372 -18.32 -12.24 -12.44
C VAL A 372 -18.03 -13.60 -13.09
N SER A 373 -16.78 -13.85 -13.43
CA SER A 373 -16.32 -15.08 -14.06
C SER A 373 -15.68 -16.03 -13.04
N GLY A 374 -15.43 -17.28 -13.45
CA GLY A 374 -14.65 -18.22 -12.63
C GLY A 374 -13.27 -17.66 -12.26
N LEU A 375 -12.65 -16.87 -13.14
CA LEU A 375 -11.31 -16.29 -12.95
C LEU A 375 -11.26 -15.13 -11.94
N ASP A 376 -12.42 -14.68 -11.45
CA ASP A 376 -12.52 -13.70 -10.37
C ASP A 376 -12.45 -14.33 -8.96
N SER A 377 -12.52 -15.65 -8.88
CA SER A 377 -12.31 -16.41 -7.65
C SER A 377 -10.84 -16.40 -7.27
N PHE A 378 -10.52 -16.34 -5.98
CA PHE A 378 -9.14 -16.16 -5.53
C PHE A 378 -8.28 -17.43 -5.47
N GLY A 379 -8.81 -18.62 -5.79
CA GLY A 379 -7.97 -19.72 -6.29
C GLY A 379 -7.20 -19.37 -7.58
N ASN A 380 -7.68 -18.37 -8.33
CA ASN A 380 -7.00 -17.79 -9.48
C ASN A 380 -6.00 -16.66 -9.14
N LEU A 381 -5.70 -16.44 -7.86
CA LEU A 381 -4.81 -15.38 -7.37
C LEU A 381 -3.77 -16.00 -6.43
N GLU A 382 -2.52 -16.13 -6.90
CA GLU A 382 -1.42 -16.71 -6.14
C GLU A 382 -0.21 -15.77 -6.13
N VAL A 383 0.82 -16.05 -5.32
CA VAL A 383 2.07 -15.26 -5.34
C VAL A 383 3.29 -16.16 -5.26
N SER A 384 4.30 -15.82 -6.05
CA SER A 384 5.58 -16.51 -5.99
C SER A 384 6.31 -16.22 -4.68
N PRO A 385 7.21 -17.10 -4.23
CA PRO A 385 8.23 -16.74 -3.25
C PRO A 385 9.12 -15.59 -3.76
N PRO A 386 9.96 -14.99 -2.89
CA PRO A 386 10.94 -13.99 -3.30
C PRO A 386 11.86 -14.50 -4.41
N VAL A 387 12.06 -13.69 -5.45
CA VAL A 387 12.86 -14.06 -6.63
C VAL A 387 13.71 -12.91 -7.14
N THR A 388 14.79 -13.23 -7.85
CA THR A 388 15.62 -12.27 -8.58
C THR A 388 15.64 -12.67 -10.04
N VAL A 389 15.29 -11.73 -10.92
CA VAL A 389 15.10 -11.96 -12.36
C VAL A 389 15.92 -10.95 -13.11
N GLU A 390 16.90 -11.42 -13.88
CA GLU A 390 17.79 -10.56 -14.68
C GLU A 390 18.42 -9.39 -13.89
N GLY A 391 18.77 -9.63 -12.63
CA GLY A 391 19.36 -8.62 -11.73
C GLY A 391 18.36 -7.71 -11.03
N LYS A 392 17.05 -7.83 -11.31
CA LYS A 392 15.98 -7.16 -10.58
C LYS A 392 15.44 -8.05 -9.47
N GLU A 393 15.49 -7.56 -8.23
CA GLU A 393 14.96 -8.26 -7.06
C GLU A 393 13.46 -8.00 -6.88
N TYR A 394 12.73 -9.06 -6.57
CA TYR A 394 11.33 -9.05 -6.14
C TYR A 394 11.28 -9.66 -4.73
N PRO A 395 11.64 -8.90 -3.68
CA PRO A 395 11.81 -9.43 -2.33
C PRO A 395 10.50 -9.89 -1.68
N LEU A 396 9.36 -9.44 -2.21
CA LEU A 396 8.03 -9.85 -1.79
C LEU A 396 7.39 -10.85 -2.77
N GLY A 397 8.16 -11.34 -3.76
CA GLY A 397 7.65 -12.19 -4.83
C GLY A 397 6.84 -11.42 -5.88
N ARG A 398 6.13 -12.17 -6.73
CA ARG A 398 5.31 -11.64 -7.81
C ARG A 398 3.95 -12.34 -7.82
N ILE A 399 2.88 -11.55 -7.86
CA ILE A 399 1.52 -12.05 -7.99
C ILE A 399 1.39 -12.83 -9.31
N LEU A 400 0.69 -13.96 -9.27
CA LEU A 400 0.37 -14.85 -10.38
C LEU A 400 -1.15 -14.89 -10.52
N ILE A 401 -1.65 -14.57 -11.70
CA ILE A 401 -3.09 -14.53 -11.97
C ILE A 401 -3.38 -15.25 -13.27
N GLY A 402 -4.43 -16.07 -13.29
CA GLY A 402 -4.83 -16.74 -14.51
C GLY A 402 -5.67 -15.87 -15.43
N SER A 403 -5.51 -16.09 -16.74
CA SER A 403 -6.10 -15.33 -17.82
C SER A 403 -6.28 -16.21 -19.07
N SER A 404 -6.98 -15.67 -20.05
CA SER A 404 -7.06 -16.24 -21.41
C SER A 404 -5.75 -16.09 -22.17
N PHE A 405 -5.57 -16.90 -23.22
CA PHE A 405 -4.41 -16.77 -24.10
C PHE A 405 -4.34 -15.35 -24.70
N PRO A 406 -3.17 -14.69 -24.85
CA PRO A 406 -3.08 -13.26 -25.17
C PRO A 406 -3.82 -12.79 -26.43
N LYS A 407 -3.98 -13.67 -27.42
CA LYS A 407 -4.67 -13.40 -28.69
C LYS A 407 -6.14 -13.84 -28.72
N SER A 408 -6.67 -14.33 -27.60
CA SER A 408 -8.04 -14.81 -27.46
C SER A 408 -8.91 -13.80 -26.70
N GLY A 409 -10.21 -13.78 -27.03
CA GLY A 409 -11.23 -13.06 -26.27
C GLY A 409 -11.84 -13.91 -25.15
N GLY A 410 -11.05 -14.80 -24.55
CA GLY A 410 -11.47 -15.73 -23.49
C GLY A 410 -11.70 -15.05 -22.14
N ARG A 411 -11.92 -15.84 -21.09
CA ARG A 411 -12.19 -15.30 -19.74
C ARG A 411 -10.96 -14.59 -19.18
N ARG A 412 -11.18 -13.55 -18.37
CA ARG A 412 -10.13 -12.80 -17.67
C ARG A 412 -10.64 -12.35 -16.32
N MET A 413 -9.72 -12.21 -15.36
CA MET A 413 -10.01 -11.52 -14.10
C MET A 413 -10.50 -10.10 -14.36
N ALA A 414 -11.45 -9.65 -13.55
CA ALA A 414 -12.08 -8.35 -13.67
C ALA A 414 -11.04 -7.24 -13.60
N LYS A 415 -11.20 -6.26 -14.49
CA LYS A 415 -10.27 -5.15 -14.62
C LYS A 415 -10.06 -4.40 -13.30
N VAL A 416 -11.12 -4.21 -12.51
CA VAL A 416 -11.05 -3.51 -11.21
C VAL A 416 -10.17 -4.23 -10.19
N VAL A 417 -10.15 -5.57 -10.19
CA VAL A 417 -9.26 -6.37 -9.33
C VAL A 417 -7.83 -6.31 -9.86
N LEU A 418 -7.66 -6.47 -11.17
CA LEU A 418 -6.36 -6.43 -11.83
C LEU A 418 -5.65 -5.07 -11.67
N ASP A 419 -6.41 -3.99 -11.83
CA ASP A 419 -5.94 -2.61 -11.65
C ASP A 419 -5.47 -2.38 -10.20
N PHE A 420 -6.26 -2.83 -9.22
CA PHE A 420 -5.90 -2.75 -7.81
C PHE A 420 -4.58 -3.49 -7.53
N LEU A 421 -4.45 -4.74 -7.97
CA LEU A 421 -3.22 -5.54 -7.77
C LEU A 421 -2.00 -4.90 -8.44
N LYS A 422 -2.16 -4.36 -9.66
CA LYS A 422 -1.09 -3.65 -10.37
C LYS A 422 -0.68 -2.36 -9.66
N ALA A 423 -1.63 -1.63 -9.09
CA ALA A 423 -1.38 -0.35 -8.43
C ALA A 423 -0.54 -0.46 -7.15
N GLN A 424 -0.52 -1.64 -6.51
CA GLN A 424 0.29 -1.89 -5.31
C GLN A 424 1.80 -1.82 -5.59
N GLN A 425 2.23 -2.03 -6.85
CA GLN A 425 3.62 -1.92 -7.35
C GLN A 425 4.67 -2.88 -6.76
N VAL A 426 4.45 -3.44 -5.57
CA VAL A 426 5.47 -4.18 -4.81
C VAL A 426 5.56 -5.68 -5.15
N GLN A 427 4.51 -6.27 -5.72
CA GLN A 427 4.46 -7.67 -6.15
C GLN A 427 4.00 -7.81 -7.61
N ALA A 428 4.49 -6.91 -8.49
CA ALA A 428 4.15 -6.78 -9.91
C ALA A 428 3.57 -8.06 -10.58
N PRO A 429 2.24 -8.08 -10.87
CA PRO A 429 1.55 -9.28 -11.34
C PRO A 429 2.06 -9.86 -12.67
N VAL A 430 1.95 -11.18 -12.81
CA VAL A 430 2.20 -11.99 -14.01
C VAL A 430 0.92 -12.70 -14.40
N GLU A 431 0.50 -12.56 -15.66
CA GLU A 431 -0.67 -13.26 -16.20
C GLU A 431 -0.26 -14.62 -16.78
N LEU A 432 -0.87 -15.69 -16.27
CA LEU A 432 -0.72 -17.07 -16.71
C LEU A 432 -1.92 -17.52 -17.54
N PHE A 433 -1.75 -18.56 -18.35
CA PHE A 433 -2.82 -19.10 -19.17
C PHE A 433 -3.58 -20.19 -18.40
N THR A 434 -4.79 -19.88 -17.94
CA THR A 434 -5.65 -20.80 -17.17
C THR A 434 -6.99 -21.07 -17.83
N ASP A 435 -7.37 -20.28 -18.84
CA ASP A 435 -8.66 -20.42 -19.50
C ASP A 435 -8.86 -21.76 -20.25
N TRP A 436 -7.83 -22.61 -20.33
CA TRP A 436 -7.95 -23.98 -20.80
C TRP A 436 -8.60 -24.92 -19.77
N LEU A 437 -8.60 -24.56 -18.48
CA LEU A 437 -9.27 -25.30 -17.39
C LEU A 437 -10.74 -24.88 -17.30
N PHE A 438 -11.61 -25.81 -16.90
CA PHE A 438 -13.04 -25.53 -16.74
C PHE A 438 -13.28 -24.50 -15.62
N VAL A 439 -12.66 -24.70 -14.46
CA VAL A 439 -12.72 -23.74 -13.36
C VAL A 439 -11.87 -22.50 -13.70
N GLY A 440 -10.63 -22.71 -14.13
CA GLY A 440 -9.81 -21.65 -14.74
C GLY A 440 -8.84 -20.99 -13.77
N HIS A 441 -8.42 -21.70 -12.73
CA HIS A 441 -7.59 -21.16 -11.65
C HIS A 441 -6.12 -21.55 -11.79
N VAL A 442 -5.24 -20.84 -11.10
CA VAL A 442 -3.79 -21.13 -11.12
C VAL A 442 -3.43 -22.24 -10.13
N ASP A 443 -4.14 -22.32 -9.02
CA ASP A 443 -3.96 -23.34 -7.98
C ASP A 443 -4.24 -24.78 -8.47
N GLU A 444 -5.00 -24.93 -9.56
CA GLU A 444 -5.28 -26.22 -10.21
C GLU A 444 -4.05 -26.88 -10.84
N PHE A 445 -2.99 -26.15 -11.18
CA PHE A 445 -1.83 -26.73 -11.86
C PHE A 445 -0.48 -26.29 -11.30
N LEU A 446 -0.48 -25.40 -10.30
CA LEU A 446 0.72 -24.78 -9.76
C LEU A 446 0.64 -24.64 -8.24
N SER A 447 1.75 -24.90 -7.56
CA SER A 447 1.95 -24.51 -6.16
C SER A 447 3.43 -24.28 -5.84
N PHE A 448 3.74 -23.73 -4.68
CA PHE A 448 5.11 -23.57 -4.19
C PHE A 448 5.28 -24.24 -2.83
N VAL A 449 6.42 -24.91 -2.65
CA VAL A 449 6.79 -25.52 -1.37
C VAL A 449 8.16 -25.04 -0.91
N PRO A 450 8.35 -24.77 0.39
CA PRO A 450 9.65 -24.33 0.90
C PRO A 450 10.68 -25.46 0.88
N THR A 451 11.94 -25.11 0.69
CA THR A 451 13.09 -26.04 0.76
C THR A 451 14.23 -25.45 1.57
N SER A 452 15.12 -26.30 2.09
CA SER A 452 16.25 -25.86 2.91
C SER A 452 17.51 -25.49 2.10
N ASP A 453 17.47 -25.64 0.78
CA ASP A 453 18.60 -25.28 -0.09
C ASP A 453 18.60 -23.79 -0.42
N GLN A 454 19.63 -23.33 -1.13
CA GLN A 454 19.85 -21.90 -1.36
C GLN A 454 18.70 -21.19 -2.09
N LYS A 455 17.95 -21.91 -2.94
CA LYS A 455 16.77 -21.34 -3.62
C LYS A 455 15.62 -21.07 -2.65
N GLY A 456 15.52 -21.89 -1.59
CA GLY A 456 14.50 -21.75 -0.54
C GLY A 456 13.12 -22.28 -0.91
N PHE A 457 12.88 -22.68 -2.17
CA PHE A 457 11.61 -23.24 -2.61
C PHE A 457 11.72 -24.15 -3.85
N ARG A 458 10.62 -24.85 -4.15
CA ARG A 458 10.33 -25.49 -5.44
C ARG A 458 8.96 -25.08 -5.97
N LEU A 459 8.89 -24.90 -7.28
CA LEU A 459 7.65 -24.78 -8.04
C LEU A 459 7.15 -26.20 -8.34
N LEU A 460 5.93 -26.52 -7.91
CA LEU A 460 5.23 -27.74 -8.29
C LEU A 460 4.36 -27.44 -9.50
N LEU A 461 4.43 -28.28 -10.53
CA LEU A 461 3.54 -28.20 -11.69
C LEU A 461 2.85 -29.53 -11.94
N ALA A 462 1.55 -29.50 -12.17
CA ALA A 462 0.81 -30.65 -12.69
C ALA A 462 1.46 -31.14 -13.99
N SER A 463 1.58 -32.45 -14.17
CA SER A 463 2.32 -33.03 -15.30
C SER A 463 1.67 -34.31 -15.83
N PRO A 464 0.78 -34.19 -16.82
CA PRO A 464 0.23 -35.33 -17.55
C PRO A 464 1.30 -36.25 -18.15
N ARG A 465 2.41 -35.67 -18.61
CA ARG A 465 3.55 -36.42 -19.12
C ARG A 465 4.18 -37.30 -18.04
N ALA A 466 4.39 -36.75 -16.84
CA ALA A 466 4.94 -37.53 -15.73
C ALA A 466 3.99 -38.67 -15.32
N CYS A 467 2.68 -38.42 -15.29
CA CYS A 467 1.68 -39.44 -14.95
C CYS A 467 1.63 -40.58 -15.97
N LEU A 468 1.53 -40.26 -17.27
CA LEU A 468 1.52 -41.28 -18.32
C LEU A 468 2.83 -42.08 -18.35
N LYS A 469 3.97 -41.44 -18.08
CA LYS A 469 5.26 -42.12 -17.96
C LYS A 469 5.27 -43.10 -16.78
N LEU A 470 4.82 -42.68 -15.61
CA LEU A 470 4.70 -43.54 -14.43
C LEU A 470 3.80 -44.75 -14.70
N PHE A 471 2.65 -44.53 -15.32
CA PHE A 471 1.73 -45.61 -15.69
C PHE A 471 2.35 -46.58 -16.71
N GLN A 472 3.10 -46.07 -17.68
CA GLN A 472 3.82 -46.91 -18.64
C GLN A 472 4.89 -47.76 -17.95
N GLU A 473 5.69 -47.19 -17.05
CA GLU A 473 6.67 -47.92 -16.24
C GLU A 473 6.00 -49.02 -15.39
N LYS A 474 4.88 -48.70 -14.73
CA LYS A 474 4.13 -49.68 -13.91
C LYS A 474 3.49 -50.78 -14.74
N LYS A 475 3.04 -50.48 -15.97
CA LYS A 475 2.60 -51.51 -16.91
C LYS A 475 3.74 -52.47 -17.26
N GLU A 476 4.93 -51.94 -17.55
CA GLU A 476 6.13 -52.72 -17.90
C GLU A 476 6.62 -53.59 -16.73
N GLU A 477 6.43 -53.13 -15.49
CA GLU A 477 6.69 -53.92 -14.27
C GLU A 477 5.64 -55.02 -13.98
N GLY A 478 4.58 -55.11 -14.79
CA GLY A 478 3.52 -56.13 -14.65
C GLY A 478 2.29 -55.67 -13.85
N TYR A 479 2.20 -54.40 -13.47
CA TYR A 479 1.07 -53.83 -12.70
C TYR A 479 -0.02 -53.19 -13.59
N GLY A 480 -0.08 -53.52 -14.88
CA GLY A 480 -1.02 -52.89 -15.82
C GLY A 480 -2.51 -53.04 -15.47
N GLU A 481 -2.88 -54.05 -14.68
CA GLU A 481 -4.26 -54.26 -14.20
C GLU A 481 -4.59 -53.51 -12.90
N ALA A 482 -3.62 -52.79 -12.30
CA ALA A 482 -3.91 -51.94 -11.15
C ALA A 482 -4.92 -50.85 -11.55
N ALA A 483 -5.95 -50.67 -10.73
CA ALA A 483 -7.09 -49.83 -11.04
C ALA A 483 -7.12 -48.53 -10.23
N GLN A 484 -7.52 -47.46 -10.88
CA GLN A 484 -7.86 -46.20 -10.23
C GLN A 484 -9.13 -46.34 -9.38
N PHE A 485 -9.25 -45.48 -8.36
CA PHE A 485 -10.38 -45.45 -7.42
C PHE A 485 -10.60 -46.77 -6.68
N ASP A 486 -9.54 -47.56 -6.51
CA ASP A 486 -9.63 -48.76 -5.69
C ASP A 486 -9.99 -48.41 -4.24
N GLY A 487 -10.90 -49.18 -3.65
CA GLY A 487 -11.50 -48.88 -2.34
C GLY A 487 -12.67 -47.87 -2.35
N LEU A 488 -12.96 -47.18 -3.46
CA LEU A 488 -14.15 -46.32 -3.56
C LEU A 488 -15.37 -47.12 -4.07
N LYS A 489 -16.52 -46.90 -3.43
CA LYS A 489 -17.81 -47.45 -3.87
C LYS A 489 -18.45 -46.49 -4.88
N HIS A 490 -19.14 -47.03 -5.88
CA HIS A 490 -19.89 -46.27 -6.89
C HIS A 490 -19.06 -45.42 -7.87
N GLN A 491 -17.74 -45.66 -7.96
CA GLN A 491 -16.88 -45.10 -9.01
C GLN A 491 -16.54 -46.18 -10.05
N VAL A 492 -16.50 -45.79 -11.32
CA VAL A 492 -16.06 -46.69 -12.40
C VAL A 492 -14.56 -46.89 -12.25
N LYS A 493 -14.16 -48.12 -11.96
CA LYS A 493 -12.75 -48.50 -11.88
C LYS A 493 -12.18 -48.59 -13.29
N ARG A 494 -10.98 -48.06 -13.47
CA ARG A 494 -10.26 -48.07 -14.74
C ARG A 494 -8.82 -48.51 -14.52
N SER A 495 -8.34 -49.49 -15.29
CA SER A 495 -6.98 -50.01 -15.13
C SER A 495 -5.94 -49.12 -15.81
N ILE A 496 -4.68 -49.26 -15.40
CA ILE A 496 -3.54 -48.63 -16.07
C ILE A 496 -3.53 -48.97 -17.57
N ASN A 497 -3.76 -50.24 -17.93
CA ASN A 497 -3.84 -50.68 -19.32
C ASN A 497 -4.92 -49.94 -20.11
N GLU A 498 -6.14 -49.87 -19.56
CA GLU A 498 -7.26 -49.17 -20.20
C GLU A 498 -7.01 -47.67 -20.37
N MET A 499 -6.38 -47.03 -19.39
CA MET A 499 -6.01 -45.61 -19.45
C MET A 499 -4.95 -45.33 -20.52
N LEU A 500 -3.92 -46.16 -20.60
CA LEU A 500 -2.85 -46.03 -21.60
C LEU A 500 -3.33 -46.34 -23.03
N GLU A 501 -4.32 -47.20 -23.19
CA GLU A 501 -4.90 -47.55 -24.49
C GLU A 501 -5.87 -46.48 -25.00
N ASP A 502 -6.54 -45.75 -24.10
CA ASP A 502 -7.45 -44.66 -24.44
C ASP A 502 -6.75 -43.54 -25.22
N ARG A 503 -7.10 -43.43 -26.49
CA ARG A 503 -6.56 -42.38 -27.37
C ARG A 503 -7.12 -41.00 -27.06
N ARG A 504 -8.38 -40.91 -26.61
CA ARG A 504 -9.00 -39.63 -26.28
C ARG A 504 -8.34 -39.06 -25.03
N LEU A 505 -8.26 -39.85 -23.96
CA LEU A 505 -7.61 -39.43 -22.71
C LEU A 505 -6.16 -38.97 -22.96
N ARG A 506 -5.39 -39.71 -23.78
CA ARG A 506 -4.02 -39.29 -24.14
C ARG A 506 -3.98 -37.99 -24.92
N ASN A 507 -4.89 -37.78 -25.87
CA ASN A 507 -4.94 -36.53 -26.65
C ASN A 507 -5.32 -35.33 -25.76
N ASP A 508 -6.30 -35.50 -24.88
CA ASP A 508 -6.73 -34.49 -23.90
C ASP A 508 -5.54 -34.08 -23.01
N ASN A 509 -4.78 -35.06 -22.52
CA ASN A 509 -3.60 -34.84 -21.68
C ASN A 509 -2.39 -34.27 -22.44
N LEU A 510 -2.22 -34.62 -23.72
CA LEU A 510 -1.22 -33.96 -24.58
C LEU A 510 -1.55 -32.48 -24.79
N TYR A 511 -2.84 -32.13 -24.90
CA TYR A 511 -3.28 -30.75 -24.94
C TYR A 511 -3.01 -30.03 -23.60
N ALA A 512 -3.48 -30.60 -22.47
CA ALA A 512 -3.25 -30.03 -21.14
C ALA A 512 -1.75 -29.81 -20.86
N GLN A 513 -0.89 -30.79 -21.18
CA GLN A 513 0.55 -30.65 -21.03
C GLN A 513 1.12 -29.50 -21.87
N ARG A 514 0.60 -29.22 -23.07
CA ARG A 514 1.06 -28.06 -23.87
C ARG A 514 0.67 -26.74 -23.24
N CYS A 515 -0.51 -26.66 -22.62
CA CYS A 515 -0.95 -25.49 -21.87
C CYS A 515 -0.05 -25.25 -20.65
N ILE A 516 0.28 -26.30 -19.91
CA ILE A 516 1.18 -26.24 -18.76
C ILE A 516 2.62 -25.91 -19.19
N ASP A 517 3.12 -26.49 -20.28
CA ASP A 517 4.44 -26.19 -20.83
C ASP A 517 4.55 -24.71 -21.24
N TRP A 518 3.48 -24.12 -21.76
CA TRP A 518 3.43 -22.67 -22.03
C TRP A 518 3.61 -21.86 -20.75
N ASN A 519 2.86 -22.21 -19.69
CA ASN A 519 2.98 -21.55 -18.38
C ASN A 519 4.37 -21.78 -17.76
N ARG A 520 4.95 -22.98 -17.92
CA ARG A 520 6.30 -23.31 -17.44
C ARG A 520 7.32 -22.33 -17.98
N GLU A 521 7.28 -22.04 -19.28
CA GLU A 521 8.21 -21.09 -19.90
C GLU A 521 7.97 -19.64 -19.43
N VAL A 522 6.70 -19.23 -19.28
CA VAL A 522 6.38 -17.91 -18.72
C VAL A 522 6.89 -17.79 -17.29
N LEU A 523 6.66 -18.79 -16.44
CA LEU A 523 7.14 -18.80 -15.05
C LEU A 523 8.66 -18.80 -14.98
N LYS A 524 9.35 -19.56 -15.83
CA LYS A 524 10.81 -19.54 -15.89
C LYS A 524 11.35 -18.17 -16.26
N GLN A 525 10.74 -17.52 -17.25
CA GLN A 525 11.12 -16.18 -17.68
C GLN A 525 10.82 -15.13 -16.60
N GLU A 526 9.60 -15.10 -16.08
CA GLU A 526 9.11 -14.04 -15.19
C GLU A 526 9.56 -14.19 -13.74
N LEU A 527 9.98 -15.39 -13.33
CA LEU A 527 10.44 -15.69 -11.97
C LEU A 527 11.92 -16.11 -11.91
N GLY A 528 12.62 -16.12 -13.04
CA GLY A 528 14.04 -16.50 -13.11
C GLY A 528 14.29 -17.93 -12.64
N LEU A 529 13.43 -18.87 -13.06
CA LEU A 529 13.52 -20.28 -12.68
C LEU A 529 14.27 -21.09 -13.71
N THR A 530 14.89 -22.16 -13.22
CA THR A 530 15.50 -23.22 -14.02
C THR A 530 14.76 -24.54 -13.80
N GLU A 531 15.02 -25.54 -14.64
CA GLU A 531 14.43 -26.88 -14.48
C GLU A 531 14.73 -27.53 -13.12
N ARG A 532 15.77 -27.08 -12.40
CA ARG A 532 16.10 -27.59 -11.06
C ARG A 532 15.16 -27.07 -9.97
N ASP A 533 14.49 -25.96 -10.26
CA ASP A 533 13.56 -25.30 -9.34
C ASP A 533 12.14 -25.85 -9.49
N ILE A 534 11.89 -26.68 -10.52
CA ILE A 534 10.57 -27.19 -10.89
C ILE A 534 10.48 -28.69 -10.60
N VAL A 535 9.37 -29.11 -10.01
CA VAL A 535 9.04 -30.50 -9.76
C VAL A 535 7.71 -30.82 -10.45
N ASP A 536 7.75 -31.79 -11.36
CA ASP A 536 6.58 -32.27 -12.09
C ASP A 536 5.78 -33.27 -11.23
N ILE A 537 4.55 -32.91 -10.87
CA ILE A 537 3.62 -33.75 -10.09
C ILE A 537 2.72 -34.54 -11.05
N PRO A 538 2.70 -35.89 -10.98
CA PRO A 538 1.86 -36.72 -11.85
C PRO A 538 0.36 -36.41 -11.73
N GLN A 539 -0.23 -35.76 -12.73
CA GLN A 539 -1.65 -35.38 -12.75
C GLN A 539 -2.26 -35.63 -14.13
N LEU A 540 -3.48 -36.16 -14.21
CA LEU A 540 -4.21 -36.31 -15.49
C LEU A 540 -5.45 -35.43 -15.52
N PHE A 541 -5.80 -34.99 -16.73
CA PHE A 541 -7.01 -34.24 -17.04
C PHE A 541 -7.85 -35.00 -18.08
N PHE A 542 -9.10 -34.59 -18.26
CA PHE A 542 -9.90 -34.95 -19.42
C PHE A 542 -10.60 -33.69 -19.96
N LEU A 543 -10.91 -33.68 -21.26
CA LEU A 543 -11.62 -32.55 -21.86
C LEU A 543 -13.13 -32.80 -21.85
N ASN A 544 -13.85 -31.88 -21.20
CA ASN A 544 -15.28 -31.71 -21.30
C ASN A 544 -15.57 -30.53 -22.24
N ASP A 545 -16.12 -30.82 -23.41
CA ASP A 545 -16.15 -29.93 -24.57
C ASP A 545 -14.76 -29.38 -24.94
N SER A 546 -14.45 -28.14 -24.56
CA SER A 546 -13.19 -27.44 -24.86
C SER A 546 -12.35 -27.12 -23.63
N TYR A 547 -12.80 -27.50 -22.43
CA TYR A 547 -12.15 -27.17 -21.16
C TYR A 547 -11.69 -28.44 -20.43
N ALA A 548 -10.56 -28.34 -19.74
CA ALA A 548 -9.98 -29.44 -18.97
C ALA A 548 -10.54 -29.49 -17.56
N GLU A 549 -10.86 -30.70 -17.11
CA GLU A 549 -11.19 -31.03 -15.73
C GLU A 549 -10.22 -32.10 -15.21
N PRO A 550 -9.92 -32.13 -13.91
CA PRO A 550 -9.04 -33.13 -13.32
C PRO A 550 -9.65 -34.54 -13.44
N PHE A 551 -8.88 -35.49 -13.97
CA PHE A 551 -9.31 -36.89 -14.14
C PHE A 551 -9.32 -37.67 -12.82
N PHE A 552 -8.53 -37.22 -11.85
CA PHE A 552 -8.58 -37.57 -10.44
C PHE A 552 -8.27 -36.33 -9.60
N PRO A 553 -8.56 -36.32 -8.28
CA PRO A 553 -8.27 -35.17 -7.43
C PRO A 553 -6.86 -34.64 -7.65
N ASP A 554 -6.75 -33.34 -7.91
CA ASP A 554 -5.46 -32.67 -8.12
C ASP A 554 -4.63 -32.70 -6.84
N MET A 555 -3.35 -33.04 -6.98
CA MET A 555 -2.41 -33.27 -5.88
C MET A 555 -1.44 -32.12 -5.73
#